data_AF-A0A2N1RRL0-F1
#
_entry.id   AF-A0A2N1RRL0-F1
#
_cell.length_a   1.000
_cell.length_b   1.000
_cell.length_c   1.000
_cell.angle_alpha   90.00
_cell.angle_beta   90.00
_cell.angle_gamma   90.00
#
_symmetry.space_group_name_H-M   'P 1'
#
loop_
_entity.id
_entity.type
_entity.pdbx_description
1 polymer ?
#
loop_
_entity_poly.entity_id
_entity_poly.type
_entity_poly.pdbx_seq_one_letter_code
_entity_poly.pdbx_strand_id
1 'polypeptide(L)'
;MHITEQILLQTLNYIIHTIPVFIAAIFIMSLLNYGGYIHKISWIARPLMRFGHLHESLGITFMTAFGSPSAASAMLRTLHEKGLISRKEVIIAVLSNAFPVMIMEARTMLPVMISFLGETGLVIFGIIITTRFIQTLAALTIGRFIFAGPDRGNDSLPVSNERLTGILLLKKSVNETFSLIKRIVKITIPVTILIFTLIEAGVFNYIALKIQFLSLIFKIPLEGLTIVAAYFGNYMAAYTVAGNLLSKGILTPSEIIITILTAKVLSSIFFAVRHSTPYYIGIFGSGLGLRITILNTLFRNCFDIGAIILLKFIL
;
A
#
# COMPACT_ATOMS: atom_id res chain seq x y z
N MET A 1 28.03 21.75 2.81
CA MET A 1 28.03 21.33 1.39
C MET A 1 27.81 19.81 1.25
N HIS A 2 28.45 18.97 2.08
CA HIS A 2 28.30 17.50 2.05
C HIS A 2 26.89 16.93 2.30
N ILE A 3 26.08 17.54 3.20
CA ILE A 3 24.76 16.99 3.58
C ILE A 3 23.75 17.12 2.41
N THR A 4 23.73 18.26 1.74
CA THR A 4 22.88 18.49 0.56
C THR A 4 23.23 17.56 -0.61
N GLU A 5 24.53 17.30 -0.82
CA GLU A 5 24.98 16.36 -1.86
C GLU A 5 24.59 14.91 -1.52
N GLN A 6 24.74 14.48 -0.26
CA GLN A 6 24.30 13.16 0.19
C GLN A 6 22.80 12.96 0.04
N ILE A 7 21.99 13.95 0.44
CA ILE A 7 20.53 13.90 0.27
C ILE A 7 20.16 13.79 -1.22
N LEU A 8 20.85 14.56 -2.09
CA LEU A 8 20.60 14.53 -3.52
C LEU A 8 20.97 13.17 -4.12
N LEU A 9 22.11 12.60 -3.73
CA LEU A 9 22.58 11.28 -4.18
C LEU A 9 21.66 10.15 -3.71
N GLN A 10 21.21 10.16 -2.45
CA GLN A 10 20.23 9.18 -1.95
C GLN A 10 18.89 9.31 -2.67
N THR A 11 18.43 10.53 -2.91
CA THR A 11 17.22 10.82 -3.69
C THR A 11 17.36 10.30 -5.12
N LEU A 12 18.46 10.60 -5.79
CA LEU A 12 18.78 10.13 -7.14
C LEU A 12 18.82 8.62 -7.20
N ASN A 13 19.51 7.96 -6.26
CA ASN A 13 19.68 6.52 -6.27
C ASN A 13 18.34 5.79 -6.06
N TYR A 14 17.52 6.30 -5.14
CA TYR A 14 16.15 5.83 -4.94
C TYR A 14 15.29 6.00 -6.20
N ILE A 15 15.36 7.18 -6.83
CA ILE A 15 14.61 7.49 -8.06
C ILE A 15 15.04 6.57 -9.21
N ILE A 16 16.33 6.39 -9.43
CA ILE A 16 16.88 5.59 -10.52
C ILE A 16 16.48 4.12 -10.40
N HIS A 17 16.39 3.57 -9.18
CA HIS A 17 15.98 2.18 -8.99
C HIS A 17 14.47 1.99 -8.99
N THR A 18 13.71 2.95 -8.47
CA THR A 18 12.27 2.76 -8.23
C THR A 18 11.42 3.20 -9.43
N ILE A 19 11.81 4.27 -10.13
CA ILE A 19 11.03 4.82 -11.25
C ILE A 19 10.95 3.87 -12.45
N PRO A 20 12.04 3.22 -12.93
CA PRO A 20 11.95 2.29 -14.06
C PRO A 20 11.02 1.11 -13.78
N VAL A 21 11.04 0.60 -12.56
CA VAL A 21 10.14 -0.47 -12.11
C VAL A 21 8.70 0.02 -12.10
N PHE A 22 8.42 1.24 -11.60
CA PHE A 22 7.09 1.84 -11.68
C PHE A 22 6.62 2.06 -13.12
N ILE A 23 7.49 2.54 -14.01
CA ILE A 23 7.18 2.74 -15.43
C ILE A 23 6.78 1.41 -16.06
N ALA A 24 7.59 0.37 -15.87
CA ALA A 24 7.33 -0.95 -16.42
C ALA A 24 6.02 -1.55 -15.87
N ALA A 25 5.79 -1.45 -14.57
CA ALA A 25 4.57 -1.96 -13.93
C ALA A 25 3.31 -1.24 -14.41
N ILE A 26 3.33 0.10 -14.45
CA ILE A 26 2.19 0.90 -14.94
C ILE A 26 1.96 0.61 -16.43
N PHE A 27 3.02 0.49 -17.23
CA PHE A 27 2.93 0.21 -18.66
C PHE A 27 2.34 -1.17 -18.95
N ILE A 28 2.87 -2.23 -18.33
CA ILE A 28 2.33 -3.60 -18.44
C ILE A 28 0.87 -3.62 -18.01
N MET A 29 0.52 -2.87 -16.96
CA MET A 29 -0.86 -2.82 -16.52
C MET A 29 -1.77 -2.09 -17.49
N SER A 30 -1.36 -0.94 -18.01
CA SER A 30 -2.12 -0.23 -19.04
C SER A 30 -2.33 -1.13 -20.27
N LEU A 31 -1.33 -1.94 -20.65
CA LEU A 31 -1.48 -2.94 -21.71
C LEU A 31 -2.53 -4.02 -21.38
N LEU A 32 -2.52 -4.56 -20.16
CA LEU A 32 -3.50 -5.57 -19.73
C LEU A 32 -4.92 -4.99 -19.63
N ASN A 33 -5.03 -3.73 -19.21
CA ASN A 33 -6.29 -3.00 -19.05
C ASN A 33 -6.92 -2.68 -20.41
N TYR A 34 -6.20 -1.96 -21.27
CA TYR A 34 -6.68 -1.61 -22.62
C TYR A 34 -6.75 -2.83 -23.57
N GLY A 35 -5.97 -3.88 -23.31
CA GLY A 35 -6.04 -5.16 -24.02
C GLY A 35 -7.24 -6.03 -23.60
N GLY A 36 -7.98 -5.64 -22.56
CA GLY A 36 -9.24 -6.28 -22.17
C GLY A 36 -9.10 -7.59 -21.40
N TYR A 37 -7.89 -7.96 -20.94
CA TYR A 37 -7.65 -9.18 -20.17
C TYR A 37 -8.20 -9.08 -18.75
N ILE A 38 -8.19 -7.88 -18.15
CA ILE A 38 -8.71 -7.65 -16.79
C ILE A 38 -10.24 -7.85 -16.74
N HIS A 39 -10.95 -7.54 -17.83
CA HIS A 39 -12.40 -7.76 -17.90
C HIS A 39 -12.79 -9.23 -17.78
N LYS A 40 -11.96 -10.18 -18.25
CA LYS A 40 -12.22 -11.62 -18.14
C LYS A 40 -12.09 -12.17 -16.72
N ILE A 41 -11.51 -11.43 -15.78
CA ILE A 41 -11.30 -11.87 -14.38
C ILE A 41 -12.21 -11.08 -13.42
N SER A 42 -12.81 -9.98 -13.89
CA SER A 42 -13.74 -9.16 -13.09
C SER A 42 -14.95 -9.93 -12.55
N TRP A 43 -15.34 -11.06 -13.15
CA TRP A 43 -16.42 -11.93 -12.64
C TRP A 43 -16.14 -12.45 -11.22
N ILE A 44 -14.87 -12.64 -10.85
CA ILE A 44 -14.46 -13.06 -9.50
C ILE A 44 -14.76 -11.97 -8.48
N ALA A 45 -14.59 -10.70 -8.88
CA ALA A 45 -14.83 -9.55 -8.02
C ALA A 45 -16.33 -9.17 -7.94
N ARG A 46 -17.17 -9.57 -8.90
CA ARG A 46 -18.61 -9.27 -8.89
C ARG A 46 -19.33 -9.67 -7.60
N PRO A 47 -19.23 -10.91 -7.08
CA PRO A 47 -19.90 -11.27 -5.83
C PRO A 47 -19.41 -10.42 -4.64
N LEU A 48 -18.13 -10.02 -4.63
CA LEU A 48 -17.57 -9.13 -3.60
C LEU A 48 -18.14 -7.71 -3.71
N MET A 49 -18.24 -7.16 -4.93
CA MET A 49 -18.83 -5.83 -5.15
C MET A 49 -20.31 -5.82 -4.76
N ARG A 50 -21.06 -6.83 -5.20
CA ARG A 50 -22.48 -6.99 -4.86
C ARG A 50 -22.69 -7.13 -3.36
N PHE A 51 -21.83 -7.89 -2.67
CA PHE A 51 -21.87 -7.98 -1.21
C PHE A 51 -21.69 -6.62 -0.53
N GLY A 52 -20.79 -5.78 -1.06
CA GLY A 52 -20.55 -4.43 -0.55
C GLY A 52 -21.56 -3.36 -0.99
N HIS A 53 -22.62 -3.73 -1.71
CA HIS A 53 -23.53 -2.79 -2.40
C HIS A 53 -22.79 -1.74 -3.25
N LEU A 54 -21.67 -2.15 -3.84
CA LEU A 54 -20.88 -1.34 -4.77
C LEU A 54 -21.29 -1.66 -6.21
N HIS A 55 -21.14 -0.69 -7.12
CA HIS A 55 -21.32 -0.91 -8.56
C HIS A 55 -20.43 -2.08 -9.05
N GLU A 56 -20.99 -3.03 -9.81
CA GLU A 56 -20.23 -4.20 -10.29
C GLU A 56 -18.99 -3.81 -11.11
N SER A 57 -19.07 -2.67 -11.82
CA SER A 57 -17.97 -2.11 -12.61
C SER A 57 -16.74 -1.73 -11.76
N LEU A 58 -16.89 -1.52 -10.45
CA LEU A 58 -15.77 -1.33 -9.52
C LEU A 58 -14.94 -2.61 -9.35
N GLY A 59 -15.50 -3.78 -9.67
CA GLY A 59 -14.80 -5.06 -9.64
C GLY A 59 -13.60 -5.10 -10.59
N ILE A 60 -13.62 -4.33 -11.68
CA ILE A 60 -12.47 -4.18 -12.57
C ILE A 60 -11.33 -3.47 -11.83
N THR A 61 -11.63 -2.40 -11.08
CA THR A 61 -10.62 -1.67 -10.30
C THR A 61 -10.00 -2.56 -9.23
N PHE A 62 -10.82 -3.40 -8.58
CA PHE A 62 -10.38 -4.37 -7.60
C PHE A 62 -9.44 -5.42 -8.21
N MET A 63 -9.81 -5.97 -9.38
CA MET A 63 -8.95 -6.90 -10.10
C MET A 63 -7.67 -6.24 -10.59
N THR A 64 -7.74 -4.99 -11.05
CA THR A 64 -6.57 -4.20 -11.43
C THR A 64 -5.62 -4.04 -10.24
N ALA A 65 -6.10 -3.92 -9.01
CA ALA A 65 -5.21 -3.70 -7.86
C ALA A 65 -4.22 -4.87 -7.60
N PHE A 66 -4.51 -6.09 -8.05
CA PHE A 66 -3.56 -7.24 -7.97
C PHE A 66 -2.31 -7.08 -8.84
N GLY A 67 -2.42 -6.31 -9.92
CA GLY A 67 -1.31 -6.06 -10.83
C GLY A 67 -0.74 -4.65 -10.69
N SER A 68 -1.58 -3.66 -10.39
CA SER A 68 -1.18 -2.26 -10.24
C SER A 68 -2.19 -1.47 -9.40
N PRO A 69 -1.84 -1.16 -8.13
CA PRO A 69 -2.58 -0.25 -7.28
C PRO A 69 -2.76 1.15 -7.88
N SER A 70 -1.76 1.64 -8.62
CA SER A 70 -1.77 2.94 -9.29
C SER A 70 -2.75 3.00 -10.44
N ALA A 71 -2.79 1.99 -11.31
CA ALA A 71 -3.80 1.90 -12.37
C ALA A 71 -5.22 1.78 -11.78
N ALA A 72 -5.40 0.95 -10.75
CA ALA A 72 -6.70 0.81 -10.08
C ALA A 72 -7.19 2.15 -9.51
N SER A 73 -6.29 2.90 -8.86
CA SER A 73 -6.60 4.22 -8.30
C SER A 73 -6.90 5.26 -9.39
N ALA A 74 -6.18 5.22 -10.53
CA ALA A 74 -6.46 6.07 -11.68
C ALA A 74 -7.84 5.77 -12.29
N MET A 75 -8.22 4.50 -12.43
CA MET A 75 -9.56 4.11 -12.90
C MET A 75 -10.66 4.64 -11.96
N LEU A 76 -10.47 4.51 -10.64
CA LEU A 76 -11.40 5.10 -9.66
C LEU A 76 -11.49 6.61 -9.80
N ARG A 77 -10.37 7.30 -10.06
CA ARG A 77 -10.38 8.73 -10.31
C ARG A 77 -11.19 9.07 -11.55
N THR A 78 -11.01 8.35 -12.66
CA THR A 78 -11.75 8.58 -13.90
C THR A 78 -13.25 8.35 -13.73
N LEU A 79 -13.65 7.28 -13.03
CA LEU A 79 -15.07 7.03 -12.73
C LEU A 79 -15.67 8.16 -11.89
N HIS A 80 -14.93 8.66 -10.90
CA HIS A 80 -15.37 9.77 -10.06
C HIS A 80 -15.43 11.12 -10.82
N GLU A 81 -14.48 11.40 -11.71
CA GLU A 81 -14.51 12.60 -12.58
C GLU A 81 -15.71 12.59 -13.53
N LYS A 82 -16.10 11.41 -14.02
CA LYS A 82 -17.28 11.24 -14.87
C LYS A 82 -18.60 11.26 -14.08
N GLY A 83 -18.57 11.48 -12.77
CA GLY A 83 -19.76 11.49 -11.91
C GLY A 83 -20.42 10.11 -11.73
N LEU A 84 -19.73 9.04 -12.14
CA LEU A 84 -20.28 7.67 -12.12
C LEU A 84 -20.21 7.03 -10.73
N ILE A 85 -19.29 7.48 -9.88
CA ILE A 85 -19.15 7.03 -8.50
C ILE A 85 -18.95 8.22 -7.57
N SER A 86 -19.49 8.12 -6.37
CA SER A 86 -19.36 9.14 -5.33
C SER A 86 -17.98 9.11 -4.64
N ARG A 87 -17.64 10.19 -3.93
CA ARG A 87 -16.41 10.24 -3.09
C ARG A 87 -16.34 9.11 -2.07
N LYS A 88 -17.50 8.72 -1.51
CA LYS A 88 -17.58 7.63 -0.51
C LYS A 88 -17.25 6.29 -1.16
N GLU A 89 -17.75 6.04 -2.37
CA GLU A 89 -17.44 4.81 -3.11
C GLU A 89 -15.98 4.71 -3.52
N VAL A 90 -15.36 5.82 -3.92
CA VAL A 90 -13.90 5.87 -4.16
C VAL A 90 -13.15 5.43 -2.91
N ILE A 91 -13.50 5.97 -1.74
CA ILE A 91 -12.84 5.63 -0.48
C ILE A 91 -13.01 4.14 -0.17
N ILE A 92 -14.25 3.62 -0.20
CA ILE A 92 -14.51 2.21 0.09
C ILE A 92 -13.81 1.29 -0.90
N ALA A 93 -13.79 1.63 -2.19
CA ALA A 93 -13.07 0.87 -3.21
C ALA A 93 -11.55 0.84 -2.94
N VAL A 94 -10.94 1.99 -2.61
CA VAL A 94 -9.53 2.05 -2.22
C VAL A 94 -9.26 1.19 -0.98
N LEU A 95 -10.09 1.27 0.06
CA LEU A 95 -9.95 0.45 1.27
C LEU A 95 -10.09 -1.04 0.97
N SER A 96 -11.01 -1.41 0.07
CA SER A 96 -11.22 -2.81 -0.35
C SER A 96 -10.03 -3.38 -1.12
N ASN A 97 -9.21 -2.53 -1.76
CA ASN A 97 -8.02 -2.96 -2.49
C ASN A 97 -6.86 -3.42 -1.60
N ALA A 98 -6.99 -3.38 -0.27
CA ALA A 98 -5.94 -3.76 0.67
C ALA A 98 -5.34 -5.16 0.42
N PHE A 99 -6.18 -6.19 0.22
CA PHE A 99 -5.72 -7.54 -0.09
C PHE A 99 -5.07 -7.66 -1.49
N PRO A 100 -5.71 -7.22 -2.59
CA PRO A 100 -5.07 -7.20 -3.90
C PRO A 100 -3.69 -6.52 -3.91
N VAL A 101 -3.59 -5.36 -3.27
CA VAL A 101 -2.34 -4.59 -3.15
C VAL A 101 -1.29 -5.41 -2.41
N MET A 102 -1.66 -6.07 -1.31
CA MET A 102 -0.74 -6.90 -0.53
C MET A 102 -0.22 -8.10 -1.33
N ILE A 103 -1.06 -8.73 -2.16
CA ILE A 103 -0.62 -9.82 -3.06
C ILE A 103 0.40 -9.32 -4.08
N MET A 104 0.24 -8.09 -4.58
CA MET A 104 1.25 -7.48 -5.45
C MET A 104 2.57 -7.24 -4.69
N GLU A 105 2.50 -6.62 -3.50
CA GLU A 105 3.67 -6.34 -2.65
C GLU A 105 4.38 -7.62 -2.19
N ALA A 106 3.63 -8.71 -1.98
CA ALA A 106 4.16 -10.01 -1.59
C ALA A 106 5.24 -10.51 -2.55
N ARG A 107 5.16 -10.21 -3.85
CA ARG A 107 6.11 -10.71 -4.86
C ARG A 107 7.55 -10.30 -4.55
N THR A 108 7.74 -9.10 -4.01
CA THR A 108 9.07 -8.59 -3.64
C THR A 108 9.35 -8.77 -2.15
N MET A 109 8.32 -8.69 -1.31
CA MET A 109 8.49 -8.78 0.15
C MET A 109 8.72 -10.22 0.64
N LEU A 110 8.01 -11.20 0.08
CA LEU A 110 8.01 -12.58 0.57
C LEU A 110 9.37 -13.28 0.41
N PRO A 111 10.06 -13.22 -0.75
CA PRO A 111 11.38 -13.82 -0.86
C PRO A 111 12.37 -13.25 0.16
N VAL A 112 12.36 -11.92 0.34
CA VAL A 112 13.22 -11.23 1.31
C VAL A 112 12.93 -11.68 2.74
N MET A 113 11.65 -11.79 3.12
CA MET A 113 11.28 -12.30 4.45
C MET A 113 11.76 -13.73 4.67
N ILE A 114 11.58 -14.62 3.69
CA ILE A 114 12.02 -16.01 3.79
C ILE A 114 13.55 -16.08 3.90
N SER A 115 14.28 -15.31 3.09
CA SER A 115 15.74 -15.31 3.10
C SER A 115 16.34 -14.87 4.44
N PHE A 116 15.74 -13.88 5.11
CA PHE A 116 16.27 -13.38 6.38
C PHE A 116 15.69 -14.05 7.63
N LEU A 117 14.45 -14.54 7.56
CA LEU A 117 13.70 -15.00 8.75
C LEU A 117 13.25 -16.46 8.68
N GLY A 118 13.48 -17.16 7.56
CA GLY A 118 13.09 -18.55 7.36
C GLY A 118 11.59 -18.78 7.60
N GLU A 119 11.27 -19.80 8.39
CA GLU A 119 9.89 -20.16 8.75
C GLU A 119 9.17 -19.04 9.51
N THR A 120 9.89 -18.28 10.35
CA THR A 120 9.32 -17.11 11.05
C THR A 120 8.82 -16.07 10.04
N GLY A 121 9.53 -15.88 8.94
CA GLY A 121 9.11 -15.00 7.84
C GLY A 121 7.80 -15.44 7.19
N LEU A 122 7.59 -16.75 7.00
CA LEU A 122 6.35 -17.29 6.45
C LEU A 122 5.17 -17.02 7.39
N VAL A 123 5.36 -17.19 8.70
CA VAL A 123 4.32 -16.92 9.71
C VAL A 123 3.93 -15.44 9.70
N ILE A 124 4.91 -14.52 9.71
CA ILE A 124 4.64 -13.08 9.64
C ILE A 124 3.88 -12.75 8.36
N PHE A 125 4.28 -13.31 7.22
CA PHE A 125 3.61 -13.07 5.95
C PHE A 125 2.17 -13.58 5.98
N GLY A 126 1.94 -14.79 6.50
CA GLY A 126 0.62 -15.39 6.68
C GLY A 126 -0.31 -14.52 7.53
N ILE A 127 0.22 -13.94 8.61
CA ILE A 127 -0.52 -12.98 9.43
C ILE A 127 -0.86 -11.72 8.62
N ILE A 128 0.13 -11.10 7.97
CA ILE A 128 -0.09 -9.88 7.19
C ILE A 128 -1.14 -10.10 6.11
N ILE A 129 -1.03 -11.18 5.34
CA ILE A 129 -1.96 -11.43 4.23
C ILE A 129 -3.38 -11.70 4.72
N THR A 130 -3.52 -12.44 5.82
CA THR A 130 -4.81 -12.71 6.47
C THR A 130 -5.44 -11.41 6.99
N THR A 131 -4.65 -10.56 7.65
CA THR A 131 -5.12 -9.25 8.14
C THR A 131 -5.58 -8.36 6.99
N ARG A 132 -4.89 -8.37 5.84
CA ARG A 132 -5.31 -7.60 4.65
C ARG A 132 -6.58 -8.17 4.01
N PHE A 133 -6.74 -9.48 4.01
CA PHE A 133 -7.98 -10.13 3.55
C PHE A 133 -9.18 -9.73 4.42
N ILE A 134 -9.03 -9.82 5.75
CA ILE A 134 -10.06 -9.40 6.70
C ILE A 134 -10.38 -7.90 6.53
N GLN A 135 -9.35 -7.06 6.36
CA GLN A 135 -9.53 -5.63 6.09
C GLN A 135 -10.37 -5.37 4.83
N THR A 136 -10.12 -6.10 3.74
CA THR A 136 -10.92 -6.00 2.51
C THR A 136 -12.38 -6.38 2.76
N LEU A 137 -12.64 -7.49 3.47
CA LEU A 137 -14.00 -7.90 3.82
C LEU A 137 -14.71 -6.88 4.71
N ALA A 138 -13.99 -6.30 5.67
CA ALA A 138 -14.53 -5.25 6.53
C ALA A 138 -14.87 -3.98 5.75
N ALA A 139 -14.02 -3.56 4.80
CA ALA A 139 -14.30 -2.42 3.93
C ALA A 139 -15.57 -2.65 3.10
N LEU A 140 -15.74 -3.85 2.53
CA LEU A 140 -16.95 -4.21 1.78
C LEU A 140 -18.18 -4.24 2.69
N THR A 141 -18.06 -4.80 3.89
CA THR A 141 -19.13 -4.81 4.90
C THR A 141 -19.55 -3.39 5.28
N ILE A 142 -18.59 -2.48 5.49
CA ILE A 142 -18.87 -1.06 5.73
C ILE A 142 -19.58 -0.44 4.53
N GLY A 143 -19.12 -0.74 3.30
CA GLY A 143 -19.78 -0.33 2.07
C GLY A 143 -21.25 -0.77 2.03
N ARG A 144 -21.51 -2.02 2.40
CA ARG A 144 -22.86 -2.59 2.44
C ARG A 144 -23.81 -1.77 3.32
N PHE A 145 -23.35 -1.34 4.49
CA PHE A 145 -24.15 -0.51 5.42
C PHE A 145 -24.28 0.94 4.96
N ILE A 146 -23.23 1.53 4.37
CA ILE A 146 -23.26 2.92 3.89
C ILE A 146 -24.14 3.08 2.64
N PHE A 147 -24.17 2.06 1.77
CA PHE A 147 -24.87 2.09 0.49
C PHE A 147 -26.15 1.24 0.46
N ALA A 148 -26.70 0.91 1.63
CA ALA A 148 -27.97 0.20 1.74
C ALA A 148 -29.12 1.06 1.19
N GLY A 149 -29.52 0.81 -0.06
CA GLY A 149 -30.67 1.42 -0.73
C GLY A 149 -31.13 0.54 -1.89
N PRO A 150 -32.41 0.63 -2.32
CA PRO A 150 -32.94 -0.18 -3.41
C PRO A 150 -32.22 0.18 -4.72
N ASP A 151 -31.82 -0.82 -5.51
CA ASP A 151 -31.35 -0.69 -6.89
C ASP A 151 -30.06 0.12 -7.14
N ARG A 152 -28.94 -0.29 -6.55
CA ARG A 152 -27.59 0.09 -7.06
C ARG A 152 -26.81 -1.06 -7.69
N GLY A 153 -27.31 -2.29 -7.55
CA GLY A 153 -26.58 -3.50 -7.90
C GLY A 153 -26.63 -3.90 -9.37
N ASN A 154 -27.35 -3.18 -10.23
CA ASN A 154 -27.60 -3.61 -11.62
C ASN A 154 -27.24 -2.59 -12.70
N ASP A 155 -26.86 -1.36 -12.33
CA ASP A 155 -26.37 -0.38 -13.29
C ASP A 155 -24.91 -0.69 -13.59
N SER A 156 -24.70 -1.54 -14.59
CA SER A 156 -23.40 -1.65 -15.25
C SER A 156 -23.03 -0.27 -15.77
N LEU A 157 -22.17 0.44 -15.05
CA LEU A 157 -21.54 1.67 -15.53
C LEU A 157 -20.99 1.38 -16.94
N PRO A 158 -21.08 2.31 -17.90
CA PRO A 158 -20.49 2.13 -19.22
C PRO A 158 -18.97 2.03 -19.06
N VAL A 159 -18.51 0.81 -18.83
CA VAL A 159 -17.12 0.43 -18.90
C VAL A 159 -16.77 0.57 -20.37
N SER A 160 -15.90 1.52 -20.72
CA SER A 160 -15.47 1.70 -22.10
C SER A 160 -14.86 0.40 -22.58
N ASN A 161 -15.63 -0.36 -23.35
CA ASN A 161 -15.32 -1.69 -23.83
C ASN A 161 -14.42 -1.65 -25.08
N GLU A 162 -13.83 -0.48 -25.38
CA GLU A 162 -12.88 -0.32 -26.47
C GLU A 162 -11.59 -1.07 -26.12
N ARG A 163 -11.59 -2.36 -26.46
CA ARG A 163 -10.36 -3.13 -26.61
C ARG A 163 -9.54 -2.45 -27.69
N LEU A 164 -8.40 -1.93 -27.29
CA LEU A 164 -7.46 -1.34 -28.22
C LEU A 164 -6.48 -2.44 -28.64
N THR A 165 -6.15 -2.47 -29.93
CA THR A 165 -5.21 -3.43 -30.50
C THR A 165 -4.11 -2.68 -31.26
N GLY A 166 -2.93 -3.26 -31.34
CA GLY A 166 -1.81 -2.72 -32.12
C GLY A 166 -1.26 -1.39 -31.59
N ILE A 167 -0.95 -0.46 -32.49
CA ILE A 167 -0.25 0.79 -32.17
C ILE A 167 -1.08 1.71 -31.26
N LEU A 168 -2.42 1.67 -31.37
CA LEU A 168 -3.32 2.47 -30.54
C LEU A 168 -3.29 2.03 -29.06
N LEU A 169 -3.19 0.72 -28.82
CA LEU A 169 -3.00 0.14 -27.48
C LEU A 169 -1.69 0.62 -26.86
N LEU A 170 -0.59 0.51 -27.60
CA LEU A 170 0.73 0.94 -27.17
C LEU A 170 0.75 2.45 -26.90
N LYS A 171 0.26 3.28 -27.84
CA LYS A 171 0.25 4.74 -27.72
C LYS A 171 -0.55 5.20 -26.50
N LYS A 172 -1.74 4.63 -26.27
CA LYS A 172 -2.58 4.98 -25.12
C LYS A 172 -1.95 4.52 -23.80
N SER A 173 -1.37 3.32 -23.78
CA SER A 173 -0.65 2.78 -22.61
C SER A 173 0.58 3.61 -22.25
N VAL A 174 1.39 3.99 -23.24
CA VAL A 174 2.55 4.88 -23.04
C VAL A 174 2.11 6.24 -22.52
N ASN A 175 1.09 6.85 -23.14
CA ASN A 175 0.66 8.20 -22.77
C ASN A 175 0.07 8.27 -21.35
N GLU A 176 -0.72 7.26 -20.97
CA GLU A 176 -1.22 7.14 -19.59
C GLU A 176 -0.08 6.89 -18.60
N THR A 177 0.84 5.97 -18.92
CA THR A 177 2.03 5.69 -18.10
C THR A 177 2.84 6.96 -17.87
N PHE A 178 3.09 7.72 -18.95
CA PHE A 178 3.87 8.96 -18.90
C PHE A 178 3.17 10.05 -18.08
N SER A 179 1.85 10.20 -18.22
CA SER A 179 1.05 11.15 -17.44
C SER A 179 1.11 10.83 -15.94
N LEU A 180 0.92 9.56 -15.57
CA LEU A 180 0.97 9.10 -14.18
C LEU A 180 2.38 9.26 -13.59
N ILE A 181 3.41 8.88 -14.33
CA ILE A 181 4.81 9.02 -13.90
C ILE A 181 5.19 10.49 -13.73
N LYS A 182 4.84 11.37 -14.67
CA LYS A 182 5.10 12.82 -14.54
C LYS A 182 4.47 13.39 -13.27
N ARG A 183 3.26 12.96 -12.92
CA ARG A 183 2.56 13.40 -11.71
C ARG A 183 3.21 12.81 -10.45
N ILE A 184 3.55 11.53 -10.46
CA ILE A 184 4.26 10.85 -9.35
C ILE A 184 5.61 11.52 -9.09
N VAL A 185 6.42 11.75 -10.13
CA VAL A 185 7.74 12.39 -10.04
C VAL A 185 7.64 13.79 -9.45
N LYS A 186 6.73 14.63 -9.97
CA LYS A 186 6.55 16.02 -9.52
C LYS A 186 6.23 16.15 -8.04
N ILE A 187 5.59 15.14 -7.45
CA ILE A 187 5.17 15.17 -6.04
C ILE A 187 6.15 14.37 -5.16
N THR A 188 6.68 13.26 -5.65
CA THR A 188 7.60 12.40 -4.90
C THR A 188 8.94 13.10 -4.67
N ILE A 189 9.48 13.82 -5.67
CA ILE A 189 10.78 14.52 -5.52
C ILE A 189 10.77 15.51 -4.35
N PRO A 190 9.87 16.52 -4.28
CA PRO A 190 9.91 17.51 -3.19
C PRO A 190 9.64 16.88 -1.83
N VAL A 191 8.80 15.84 -1.77
CA VAL A 191 8.47 15.16 -0.52
C VAL A 191 9.63 14.28 -0.03
N THR A 192 10.30 13.55 -0.93
CA THR A 192 11.50 12.78 -0.60
C THR A 192 12.63 13.68 -0.11
N ILE A 193 12.84 14.83 -0.76
CA ILE A 193 13.82 15.84 -0.31
C ILE A 193 13.51 16.30 1.11
N LEU A 194 12.27 16.76 1.36
CA LEU A 194 11.83 17.20 2.69
C LEU A 194 12.10 16.15 3.77
N ILE A 195 11.87 14.89 3.43
CA ILE A 195 11.98 13.78 4.36
C ILE A 195 13.43 13.41 4.67
N PHE A 196 14.29 13.34 3.65
CA PHE A 196 15.71 13.11 3.89
C PHE A 196 16.32 14.28 4.68
N THR A 197 15.89 15.52 4.44
CA THR A 197 16.25 16.65 5.29
C THR A 197 15.84 16.44 6.74
N LEU A 198 14.63 15.92 7.00
CA LEU A 198 14.18 15.61 8.37
C LEU A 198 14.96 14.43 9.01
N ILE A 199 15.46 13.49 8.21
CA ILE A 199 16.32 12.38 8.66
C ILE A 199 17.68 12.90 9.10
N GLU A 200 18.35 13.66 8.24
CA GLU A 200 19.65 14.27 8.52
C GLU A 200 19.56 15.28 9.68
N ALA A 201 18.44 16.00 9.80
CA ALA A 201 18.18 16.89 10.94
C ALA A 201 17.96 16.14 12.27
N GLY A 202 18.02 14.80 12.29
CA GLY A 202 17.89 13.99 13.51
C GLY A 202 16.49 14.00 14.11
N VAL A 203 15.48 14.53 13.40
CA VAL A 203 14.10 14.63 13.88
C VAL A 203 13.55 13.25 14.21
N PHE A 204 13.87 12.24 13.41
CA PHE A 204 13.44 10.86 13.66
C PHE A 204 14.19 10.20 14.82
N ASN A 205 15.44 10.59 15.12
CA ASN A 205 16.16 10.11 16.29
C ASN A 205 15.58 10.71 17.57
N TYR A 206 15.22 11.99 17.54
CA TYR A 206 14.50 12.64 18.64
C TYR A 206 13.12 11.99 18.88
N ILE A 207 12.40 11.66 17.80
CA ILE A 207 11.13 10.93 17.88
C ILE A 207 11.36 9.51 18.43
N ALA A 208 12.40 8.78 17.98
CA ALA A 208 12.72 7.44 18.46
C ALA A 208 13.03 7.39 19.96
N LEU A 209 13.76 8.38 20.50
CA LEU A 209 14.03 8.50 21.93
C LEU A 209 12.75 8.72 22.75
N LYS A 210 11.76 9.43 22.20
CA LYS A 210 10.45 9.61 22.85
C LYS A 210 9.50 8.41 22.68
N ILE A 211 9.83 7.49 21.77
CA ILE A 211 9.05 6.28 21.47
C ILE A 211 9.39 5.13 22.44
N GLN A 212 10.33 5.28 23.38
CA GLN A 212 10.60 4.24 24.38
C GLN A 212 9.34 3.82 25.17
N PHE A 213 8.37 4.73 25.35
CA PHE A 213 7.06 4.40 25.91
C PHE A 213 6.25 3.39 25.07
N LEU A 214 6.49 3.30 23.76
CA LEU A 214 5.86 2.30 22.90
C LEU A 214 6.42 0.89 23.15
N SER A 215 7.67 0.71 23.64
CA SER A 215 8.10 -0.64 24.05
C SER A 215 7.31 -1.11 25.28
N LEU A 216 6.91 -0.20 26.16
CA LEU A 216 6.04 -0.50 27.31
C LEU A 216 4.61 -0.83 26.88
N ILE A 217 4.03 -0.08 25.94
CA ILE A 217 2.69 -0.36 25.40
C ILE A 217 2.67 -1.67 24.60
N PHE A 218 3.63 -1.83 23.70
CA PHE A 218 3.68 -2.98 22.80
C PHE A 218 4.45 -4.17 23.37
N LYS A 219 4.96 -4.09 24.62
CA LYS A 219 5.70 -5.16 25.33
C LYS A 219 6.75 -5.83 24.45
N ILE A 220 7.55 -5.01 23.77
CA ILE A 220 8.61 -5.47 22.86
C ILE A 220 9.93 -5.50 23.64
N PRO A 221 10.79 -6.53 23.48
CA PRO A 221 12.13 -6.53 24.07
C PRO A 221 12.94 -5.30 23.65
N LEU A 222 13.88 -4.86 24.49
CA LEU A 222 14.69 -3.67 24.22
C LEU A 222 15.53 -3.84 22.94
N GLU A 223 16.01 -5.05 22.69
CA GLU A 223 16.76 -5.46 21.51
C GLU A 223 15.92 -5.29 20.24
N GLY A 224 14.60 -5.47 20.34
CA GLY A 224 13.64 -5.28 19.25
C GLY A 224 13.48 -3.82 18.80
N LEU A 225 13.88 -2.84 19.62
CA LEU A 225 13.88 -1.42 19.21
C LEU A 225 14.81 -1.15 18.04
N THR A 226 15.90 -1.92 17.89
CA THR A 226 16.81 -1.82 16.75
C THR A 226 16.12 -2.21 15.44
N ILE A 227 15.25 -3.22 15.47
CA ILE A 227 14.42 -3.64 14.33
C ILE A 227 13.41 -2.53 13.99
N VAL A 228 12.76 -1.93 15.00
CA VAL A 228 11.81 -0.82 14.80
C VAL A 228 12.49 0.37 14.14
N ALA A 229 13.66 0.77 14.65
CA ALA A 229 14.45 1.86 14.10
C ALA A 229 14.87 1.60 12.65
N ALA A 230 15.34 0.37 12.35
CA ALA A 230 15.68 -0.02 10.99
C ALA A 230 14.45 0.03 10.05
N TYR A 231 13.27 -0.33 10.54
CA TYR A 231 12.02 -0.32 9.77
C TYR A 231 11.60 1.10 9.37
N PHE A 232 11.86 2.12 10.20
CA PHE A 232 11.61 3.53 9.84
C PHE A 232 12.37 3.98 8.60
N GLY A 233 13.52 3.36 8.32
CA GLY A 233 14.26 3.52 7.08
C GLY A 233 13.64 2.68 5.95
N ASN A 234 13.70 1.34 6.09
CA ASN A 234 13.17 0.40 5.11
C ASN A 234 12.89 -0.98 5.76
N TYR A 235 11.80 -1.65 5.34
CA TYR A 235 11.46 -3.00 5.80
C TYR A 235 12.56 -4.03 5.52
N MET A 236 13.34 -3.88 4.43
CA MET A 236 14.44 -4.80 4.12
C MET A 236 15.54 -4.74 5.20
N ALA A 237 15.92 -3.53 5.61
CA ALA A 237 16.92 -3.34 6.66
C ALA A 237 16.44 -3.93 8.00
N ALA A 238 15.16 -3.76 8.32
CA ALA A 238 14.55 -4.36 9.50
C ALA A 238 14.61 -5.90 9.47
N TYR A 239 14.31 -6.53 8.33
CA TYR A 239 14.37 -7.98 8.19
C TYR A 239 15.80 -8.51 8.32
N THR A 240 16.81 -7.81 7.81
CA THR A 240 18.22 -8.17 8.02
C THR A 240 18.61 -8.13 9.49
N VAL A 241 18.25 -7.06 10.21
CA VAL A 241 18.53 -6.93 11.65
C VAL A 241 17.79 -8.03 12.43
N ALA A 242 16.52 -8.25 12.13
CA ALA A 242 15.70 -9.28 12.76
C ALA A 242 16.27 -10.69 12.52
N GLY A 243 16.70 -11.00 11.30
CA GLY A 243 17.33 -12.28 10.96
C GLY A 243 18.63 -12.54 11.73
N ASN A 244 19.46 -11.51 11.90
CA ASN A 244 20.69 -11.59 12.68
C ASN A 244 20.43 -11.80 14.18
N LEU A 245 19.40 -11.16 14.74
CA LEU A 245 19.03 -11.35 16.15
C LEU A 245 18.40 -12.73 16.38
N LEU A 246 17.62 -13.21 15.42
CA LEU A 246 17.01 -14.54 15.43
C LEU A 246 18.07 -15.65 15.34
N SER A 247 19.02 -15.55 14.42
CA SER A 247 20.07 -16.57 14.24
C SER A 247 21.03 -16.68 15.42
N LYS A 248 21.22 -15.58 16.16
CA LYS A 248 22.01 -15.54 17.39
C LYS A 248 21.23 -15.97 18.64
N GLY A 249 19.93 -16.27 18.51
CA GLY A 249 19.06 -16.60 19.64
C GLY A 249 18.84 -15.43 20.63
N ILE A 250 19.12 -14.19 20.21
CA ILE A 250 18.92 -12.99 21.04
C ILE A 250 17.42 -12.68 21.16
N LEU A 251 16.67 -12.91 20.08
CA LEU A 251 15.22 -12.81 20.05
C LEU A 251 14.61 -14.12 19.58
N THR A 252 13.55 -14.55 20.25
CA THR A 252 12.75 -15.71 19.86
C THR A 252 11.90 -15.40 18.62
N PRO A 253 11.43 -16.43 17.88
CA PRO A 253 10.51 -16.25 16.76
C PRO A 253 9.28 -15.41 17.11
N SER A 254 8.65 -15.66 18.26
CA SER A 254 7.47 -14.93 18.74
C SER A 254 7.76 -13.44 18.96
N GLU A 255 8.91 -13.12 19.56
CA GLU A 255 9.34 -11.74 19.77
C GLU A 255 9.62 -11.03 18.45
N ILE A 256 10.24 -11.71 17.47
CA ILE A 256 10.46 -11.17 16.12
C ILE A 256 9.13 -10.86 15.43
N ILE A 257 8.15 -11.77 15.50
CA ILE A 257 6.81 -11.58 14.91
C ILE A 257 6.16 -10.31 15.49
N ILE A 258 6.07 -10.20 16.82
CA ILE A 258 5.44 -9.05 17.48
C ILE A 258 6.22 -7.76 17.16
N THR A 259 7.55 -7.82 17.16
CA THR A 259 8.41 -6.66 16.88
C THR A 259 8.22 -6.14 15.46
N ILE A 260 8.22 -7.01 14.45
CA ILE A 260 8.05 -6.60 13.04
C ILE A 260 6.66 -6.03 12.79
N LEU A 261 5.60 -6.67 13.31
CA LEU A 261 4.24 -6.16 13.16
C LEU A 261 4.08 -4.80 13.84
N THR A 262 4.66 -4.63 15.03
CA THR A 262 4.67 -3.34 15.73
C THR A 262 5.46 -2.30 14.95
N ALA A 263 6.65 -2.64 14.47
CA ALA A 263 7.48 -1.77 13.63
C ALA A 263 6.70 -1.29 12.40
N LYS A 264 5.92 -2.17 11.76
CA LYS A 264 5.06 -1.83 10.62
C LYS A 264 3.97 -0.82 10.99
N VAL A 265 3.28 -1.00 12.13
CA VAL A 265 2.28 -0.03 12.64
C VAL A 265 2.92 1.33 12.91
N LEU A 266 4.06 1.37 13.60
CA LEU A 266 4.73 2.62 13.92
C LEU A 266 5.27 3.32 12.66
N SER A 267 5.83 2.56 11.74
CA SER A 267 6.37 3.06 10.48
C SER A 267 5.29 3.51 9.50
N SER A 268 4.04 3.05 9.69
CA SER A 268 2.91 3.37 8.82
C SER A 268 2.65 4.87 8.69
N ILE A 269 2.88 5.64 9.76
CA ILE A 269 2.67 7.09 9.79
C ILE A 269 3.70 7.77 8.90
N PHE A 270 4.97 7.39 9.03
CA PHE A 270 6.04 7.89 8.18
C PHE A 270 5.80 7.50 6.72
N PHE A 271 5.40 6.26 6.46
CA PHE A 271 5.01 5.84 5.12
C PHE A 271 3.82 6.63 4.57
N ALA A 272 2.83 6.94 5.42
CA ALA A 272 1.66 7.71 5.02
C ALA A 272 2.07 9.12 4.56
N VAL A 273 2.93 9.80 5.33
CA VAL A 273 3.45 11.13 4.98
C VAL A 273 4.35 11.09 3.74
N ARG A 274 5.29 10.14 3.69
CA ARG A 274 6.35 10.05 2.68
C ARG A 274 5.87 9.55 1.32
N HIS A 275 4.87 8.68 1.32
CA HIS A 275 4.48 7.93 0.12
C HIS A 275 2.99 8.03 -0.15
N SER A 276 2.14 7.70 0.83
CA SER A 276 0.69 7.60 0.57
C SER A 276 0.04 8.97 0.29
N THR A 277 0.40 10.01 1.04
CA THR A 277 -0.11 11.37 0.84
C THR A 277 0.25 11.92 -0.55
N PRO A 278 1.53 11.92 -0.96
CA PRO A 278 1.93 12.28 -2.32
C PRO A 278 1.15 11.53 -3.40
N TYR A 279 1.05 10.21 -3.22
CA TYR A 279 0.41 9.31 -4.16
C TYR A 279 -1.09 9.60 -4.31
N TYR A 280 -1.85 9.62 -3.22
CA TYR A 280 -3.29 9.82 -3.26
C TYR A 280 -3.68 11.25 -3.63
N ILE A 281 -2.93 12.27 -3.17
CA ILE A 281 -3.12 13.65 -3.63
C ILE A 281 -2.81 13.75 -5.13
N GLY A 282 -1.75 13.08 -5.56
CA GLY A 282 -1.34 12.97 -6.95
C GLY A 282 -2.31 12.22 -7.84
N ILE A 283 -3.31 11.52 -7.33
CA ILE A 283 -4.32 10.87 -8.16
C ILE A 283 -5.67 11.59 -8.01
N PHE A 284 -6.12 11.77 -6.77
CA PHE A 284 -7.46 12.24 -6.43
C PHE A 284 -7.57 13.73 -6.13
N GLY A 285 -6.46 14.48 -6.17
CA GLY A 285 -6.39 15.88 -5.75
C GLY A 285 -6.26 16.04 -4.24
N SER A 286 -5.94 17.26 -3.78
CA SER A 286 -5.59 17.54 -2.37
C SER A 286 -6.68 17.14 -1.38
N GLY A 287 -7.93 17.57 -1.60
CA GLY A 287 -9.02 17.33 -0.66
C GLY A 287 -9.39 15.84 -0.51
N LEU A 288 -9.65 15.15 -1.62
CA LEU A 288 -10.05 13.74 -1.59
C LEU A 288 -8.86 12.83 -1.30
N GLY A 289 -7.69 13.12 -1.86
CA GLY A 289 -6.46 12.35 -1.66
C GLY A 289 -6.00 12.32 -0.20
N LEU A 290 -6.03 13.47 0.49
CA LEU A 290 -5.67 13.52 1.91
C LEU A 290 -6.65 12.71 2.77
N ARG A 291 -7.96 12.80 2.50
CA ARG A 291 -8.98 12.00 3.19
C ARG A 291 -8.75 10.50 2.99
N ILE A 292 -8.44 10.08 1.76
CA ILE A 292 -8.12 8.67 1.45
C ILE A 292 -6.89 8.23 2.25
N THR A 293 -5.82 9.02 2.28
CA THR A 293 -4.61 8.65 3.04
C THR A 293 -4.89 8.45 4.51
N ILE A 294 -5.61 9.38 5.15
CA ILE A 294 -5.92 9.32 6.57
C ILE A 294 -6.78 8.07 6.87
N LEU A 295 -7.89 7.91 6.15
CA LEU A 295 -8.80 6.79 6.37
C LEU A 295 -8.13 5.44 6.08
N ASN A 296 -7.35 5.34 5.00
CA ASN A 296 -6.65 4.10 4.67
C ASN A 296 -5.57 3.74 5.69
N THR A 297 -4.80 4.74 6.16
CA THR A 297 -3.78 4.51 7.19
C THR A 297 -4.39 4.09 8.51
N LEU A 298 -5.42 4.80 8.98
CA LEU A 298 -6.11 4.48 10.23
C LEU A 298 -6.76 3.09 10.15
N PHE A 299 -7.49 2.82 9.08
CA PHE A 299 -8.17 1.55 8.90
C PHE A 299 -7.16 0.39 8.89
N ARG A 300 -6.07 0.51 8.13
CA ARG A 300 -4.98 -0.48 8.13
C ARG A 300 -4.41 -0.71 9.53
N ASN A 301 -4.09 0.37 10.25
CA ASN A 301 -3.49 0.29 11.57
C ASN A 301 -4.43 -0.32 12.61
N CYS A 302 -5.74 -0.07 12.53
CA CYS A 302 -6.72 -0.72 13.40
C CYS A 302 -6.65 -2.25 13.28
N PHE A 303 -6.58 -2.78 12.07
CA PHE A 303 -6.45 -4.22 11.84
C PHE A 303 -5.09 -4.77 12.26
N ASP A 304 -4.00 -4.05 11.96
CA ASP A 304 -2.65 -4.48 12.38
C ASP A 304 -2.52 -4.50 13.91
N ILE A 305 -3.04 -3.49 14.61
CA ILE A 305 -3.06 -3.45 16.09
C ILE A 305 -3.94 -4.57 16.64
N GLY A 306 -5.12 -4.80 16.08
CA GLY A 306 -6.00 -5.90 16.47
C GLY A 306 -5.31 -7.27 16.33
N ALA A 307 -4.58 -7.49 15.23
CA ALA A 307 -3.81 -8.71 15.02
C ALA A 307 -2.68 -8.86 16.05
N ILE A 308 -1.94 -7.78 16.37
CA ILE A 308 -0.89 -7.81 17.41
C ILE A 308 -1.48 -8.16 18.78
N ILE A 309 -2.61 -7.55 19.15
CA ILE A 309 -3.28 -7.83 20.43
C ILE A 309 -3.69 -9.30 20.49
N LEU A 310 -4.32 -9.83 19.43
CA LEU A 310 -4.76 -11.22 19.37
C LEU A 310 -3.58 -12.20 19.48
N LEU A 311 -2.47 -11.92 18.78
CA LEU A 311 -1.27 -12.76 18.84
C LEU A 311 -0.66 -12.84 20.23
N LYS A 312 -0.69 -11.75 21.01
CA LYS A 312 -0.20 -11.74 22.40
C LYS A 312 -0.99 -12.60 23.37
N PHE A 313 -2.21 -13.01 23.00
CA PHE A 313 -2.98 -13.95 23.80
C PHE A 313 -2.68 -15.41 23.42
N ILE A 314 -2.06 -15.63 22.27
CA ILE A 314 -1.83 -16.96 21.69
C ILE A 314 -0.37 -17.41 21.87
N LEU A 315 0.58 -16.47 21.76
CA LEU A 315 2.03 -16.67 21.91
C LEU A 315 2.49 -16.30 23.31
#